data_AF-A0A840VCS2-F1
#
_entry.id   AF-A0A840VCS2-F1
#
_cell.length_a   1.000
_cell.length_b   1.000
_cell.length_c   1.000
_cell.angle_alpha   90.00
_cell.angle_beta   90.00
_cell.angle_gamma   90.00
#
_symmetry.space_group_name_H-M   'P 1'
#
loop_
_entity.id
_entity.type
_entity.pdbx_description
1 polymer ?
#
loop_
_entity_poly.entity_id
_entity_poly.type
_entity_poly.pdbx_seq_one_letter_code
_entity_poly.pdbx_strand_id
1 'polypeptide(L)'
;MKALIIASLLSLTLGLLIGRWTGPAAISSSPSTPADELPSSNLAREKAPHSKVPQLRSLLASDTIDQEAFRQAMEAWDPADYPEIIGWLADQGGLLGLDFQKKSYLKHLIQRWYAQNSDAALAWIASQASPDDRQFYHQAIVEGLGLQDLPAAVAFWEAHYDRSARFQPFSYDLFSLAAQHSPEMLIRLCQASASRHQGPTGNPIDFPEGFDFRSCMDGFASAATSLDEDQKLTMIPPNLIYQWSLVAPQEALEWALETEGAGWTEKLHYFEPLTQFFQGLAQTSDTVGYGDFLADFYRARSDTDASAERIFNALSQKPDSETLDTFLGSVSRDANADEVIRQILPASLQTTGPSAGGLRQELFVRLSPEAQRAFLREISAQSTRPIGFNELLKSLPSLGYSEEEIHQAVGP
;
A
#
# COMPACT_ATOMS: atom_id res chain seq x y z
N MET A 1 41.04 -9.03 22.06
CA MET A 1 41.33 -9.16 20.62
C MET A 1 40.10 -9.69 19.86
N LYS A 2 38.91 -9.10 20.12
CA LYS A 2 37.62 -9.41 19.49
C LYS A 2 36.70 -8.17 19.41
N ALA A 3 37.29 -6.96 19.42
CA ALA A 3 36.55 -5.70 19.44
C ALA A 3 37.08 -4.68 18.41
N LEU A 4 37.77 -5.16 17.35
CA LEU A 4 38.49 -4.27 16.42
C LEU A 4 38.27 -4.63 14.93
N ILE A 5 37.15 -5.29 14.61
CA ILE A 5 36.81 -5.66 13.22
C ILE A 5 35.52 -4.98 12.71
N ILE A 6 34.72 -4.37 13.58
CA ILE A 6 33.44 -3.75 13.17
C ILE A 6 33.59 -2.25 12.82
N ALA A 7 34.74 -1.62 13.07
CA ALA A 7 34.94 -0.18 12.87
C ALA A 7 35.59 0.24 11.52
N SER A 8 35.67 -0.64 10.51
CA SER A 8 36.42 -0.38 9.26
C SER A 8 35.57 -0.20 7.99
N LEU A 9 34.24 -0.05 8.10
CA LEU A 9 33.34 0.08 6.94
C LEU A 9 32.56 1.40 6.85
N LEU A 10 32.92 2.41 7.66
CA LEU A 10 32.18 3.69 7.75
C LEU A 10 33.04 4.93 7.50
N SER A 11 34.12 4.82 6.72
CA SER A 11 35.01 5.97 6.45
C SER A 11 35.66 5.91 5.09
N LEU A 12 34.88 5.98 4.00
CA LEU A 12 35.40 6.46 2.70
C LEU A 12 34.25 6.69 1.70
N THR A 13 33.66 7.89 1.71
CA THR A 13 33.25 8.70 0.52
C THR A 13 32.41 9.90 0.98
N LEU A 14 33.10 10.92 1.49
CA LEU A 14 32.60 12.30 1.46
C LEU A 14 33.66 13.13 0.77
N GLY A 15 33.37 13.61 -0.43
CA GLY A 15 34.29 14.48 -1.14
C GLY A 15 33.88 14.78 -2.57
N LEU A 16 33.38 16.01 -2.75
CA LEU A 16 33.38 16.80 -3.99
C LEU A 16 32.18 16.65 -4.92
N LEU A 17 31.19 17.53 -4.72
CA LEU A 17 30.79 18.49 -5.77
C LEU A 17 29.93 19.62 -5.16
N ILE A 18 30.63 20.68 -4.75
CA ILE A 18 30.06 22.01 -4.55
C ILE A 18 29.90 22.62 -5.94
N GLY A 19 28.70 22.53 -6.50
CA GLY A 19 28.30 23.18 -7.74
C GLY A 19 27.31 24.30 -7.45
N ARG A 20 27.83 25.52 -7.25
CA ARG A 20 27.07 26.78 -7.26
C ARG A 20 26.11 26.82 -8.47
N TRP A 21 24.82 26.92 -8.22
CA TRP A 21 23.88 27.47 -9.20
C TRP A 21 23.34 28.80 -8.65
N THR A 22 23.89 29.86 -9.23
CA THR A 22 23.42 31.25 -9.12
C THR A 22 22.12 31.37 -9.91
N GLY A 23 21.05 31.81 -9.25
CA GLY A 23 19.78 32.13 -9.92
C GLY A 23 19.89 33.39 -10.81
N PRO A 24 18.93 33.59 -11.72
CA PRO A 24 18.53 34.91 -12.19
C PRO A 24 17.22 35.29 -11.47
N ALA A 25 17.24 36.36 -10.67
CA ALA A 25 16.95 37.72 -11.11
C ALA A 25 15.46 37.94 -11.42
N ALA A 26 14.80 38.58 -10.45
CA ALA A 26 13.49 39.18 -10.59
C ALA A 26 13.48 40.17 -11.76
N ILE A 27 12.50 40.02 -12.65
CA ILE A 27 12.12 41.06 -13.62
C ILE A 27 10.74 41.57 -13.22
N SER A 28 10.79 42.66 -12.47
CA SER A 28 9.74 43.66 -12.36
C SER A 28 9.67 44.44 -13.68
N SER A 29 8.48 44.50 -14.28
CA SER A 29 8.04 45.68 -15.03
C SER A 29 6.56 45.56 -15.39
N SER A 30 5.71 46.26 -14.63
CA SER A 30 4.39 46.69 -15.10
C SER A 30 4.53 47.78 -16.16
N PRO A 31 3.75 47.74 -17.24
CA PRO A 31 3.38 48.93 -17.98
C PRO A 31 1.90 49.23 -17.75
N SER A 32 1.65 50.32 -17.01
CA SER A 32 0.39 51.04 -16.96
C SER A 32 0.01 51.49 -18.37
N THR A 33 -1.15 51.07 -18.86
CA THR A 33 -1.75 51.59 -20.11
C THR A 33 -3.24 51.90 -19.83
N PRO A 34 -3.81 52.98 -20.42
CA PRO A 34 -4.93 53.70 -19.85
C PRO A 34 -6.27 52.99 -20.03
N ALA A 35 -7.22 53.40 -19.19
CA ALA A 35 -8.64 53.14 -19.34
C ALA A 35 -9.13 53.70 -20.69
N ASP A 36 -9.40 52.82 -21.64
CA ASP A 36 -10.28 53.08 -22.76
C ASP A 36 -11.58 52.32 -22.53
N GLU A 37 -12.67 53.08 -22.59
CA GLU A 37 -14.06 52.64 -22.46
C GLU A 37 -14.39 51.59 -23.53
N LEU A 38 -14.65 50.35 -23.10
CA LEU A 38 -15.26 49.35 -23.96
C LEU A 38 -16.74 49.69 -24.15
N PRO A 39 -17.25 49.71 -25.39
CA PRO A 39 -18.67 49.90 -25.64
C PRO A 39 -19.45 48.76 -25.00
N SER A 40 -20.54 49.11 -24.32
CA SER A 40 -21.54 48.19 -23.80
C SER A 40 -22.15 47.38 -24.95
N SER A 41 -21.46 46.30 -25.32
CA SER A 41 -21.96 45.26 -26.20
C SER A 41 -23.01 44.49 -25.41
N ASN A 42 -24.26 44.92 -25.57
CA ASN A 42 -25.45 44.09 -25.39
C ASN A 42 -25.35 42.88 -26.32
N LEU A 43 -24.52 41.90 -25.97
CA LEU A 43 -24.69 40.53 -26.40
C LEU A 43 -25.88 40.00 -25.62
N ALA A 44 -27.06 40.21 -26.20
CA ALA A 44 -28.18 39.34 -26.00
C ALA A 44 -27.63 37.91 -26.12
N ARG A 45 -27.55 37.23 -24.97
CA ARG A 45 -27.39 35.78 -24.88
C ARG A 45 -28.57 35.22 -25.66
N GLU A 46 -28.39 34.98 -26.96
CA GLU A 46 -29.25 34.09 -27.73
C GLU A 46 -29.32 32.81 -26.90
N LYS A 47 -30.50 32.53 -26.34
CA LYS A 47 -30.75 31.34 -25.55
C LYS A 47 -30.35 30.16 -26.41
N ALA A 48 -29.27 29.49 -26.02
CA ALA A 48 -28.85 28.24 -26.63
C ALA A 48 -30.09 27.31 -26.73
N PRO A 49 -30.29 26.66 -27.88
CA PRO A 49 -31.50 25.92 -28.16
C PRO A 49 -31.58 24.71 -27.22
N HIS A 50 -32.57 24.73 -26.33
CA HIS A 50 -33.00 23.62 -25.47
C HIS A 50 -31.90 23.04 -24.55
N SER A 51 -31.81 23.56 -23.33
CA SER A 51 -31.11 22.90 -22.21
C SER A 51 -31.52 21.42 -22.15
N LYS A 52 -30.54 20.52 -22.32
CA LYS A 52 -30.74 19.06 -22.31
C LYS A 52 -30.78 18.49 -20.90
N VAL A 53 -30.74 19.35 -19.87
CA VAL A 53 -30.78 19.00 -18.45
C VAL A 53 -31.98 18.09 -18.11
N PRO A 54 -33.22 18.29 -18.60
CA PRO A 54 -34.33 17.39 -18.29
C PRO A 54 -34.13 15.95 -18.79
N GLN A 55 -33.53 15.77 -19.97
CA GLN A 55 -33.24 14.45 -20.54
C GLN A 55 -32.23 13.70 -19.67
N LEU A 56 -31.20 14.40 -19.20
CA LEU A 56 -30.22 13.86 -18.28
C LEU A 56 -30.83 13.45 -16.95
N ARG A 57 -31.65 14.33 -16.36
CA ARG A 57 -32.34 14.00 -15.10
C ARG A 57 -33.15 12.72 -15.25
N SER A 58 -33.80 12.53 -16.40
CA SER A 58 -34.51 11.29 -16.70
C SER A 58 -33.59 10.08 -16.82
N LEU A 59 -32.41 10.21 -17.44
CA LEU A 59 -31.44 9.10 -17.56
C LEU A 59 -30.85 8.71 -16.19
N LEU A 60 -30.55 9.69 -15.34
CA LEU A 60 -29.96 9.48 -14.01
C LEU A 60 -30.99 9.12 -12.92
N ALA A 61 -32.27 9.39 -13.15
CA ALA A 61 -33.36 8.96 -12.30
C ALA A 61 -33.80 7.50 -12.55
N SER A 62 -33.29 6.86 -13.60
CA SER A 62 -33.52 5.44 -13.85
C SER A 62 -32.80 4.56 -12.83
N ASP A 63 -33.45 3.49 -12.37
CA ASP A 63 -32.84 2.46 -11.50
C ASP A 63 -31.73 1.69 -12.21
N THR A 64 -31.73 1.68 -13.54
CA THR A 64 -30.66 1.13 -14.38
C THR A 64 -30.21 2.19 -15.37
N ILE A 65 -28.97 2.64 -15.25
CA ILE A 65 -28.41 3.64 -16.15
C ILE A 65 -27.81 2.91 -17.36
N ASP A 66 -28.40 3.13 -18.53
CA ASP A 66 -27.81 2.74 -19.81
C ASP A 66 -26.51 3.55 -20.01
N GLN A 67 -25.37 2.88 -19.83
CA GLN A 67 -24.06 3.52 -19.85
C GLN A 67 -23.74 4.15 -21.21
N GLU A 68 -24.20 3.53 -22.29
CA GLU A 68 -23.94 4.00 -23.65
C GLU A 68 -24.82 5.21 -23.98
N ALA A 69 -26.11 5.15 -23.63
CA ALA A 69 -26.99 6.30 -23.77
C ALA A 69 -26.52 7.49 -22.91
N PHE A 70 -26.03 7.23 -21.70
CA PHE A 70 -25.46 8.26 -20.84
C PHE A 70 -24.19 8.86 -21.45
N ARG A 71 -23.26 8.04 -21.94
CA ARG A 71 -22.02 8.48 -22.61
C ARG A 71 -22.33 9.34 -23.84
N GLN A 72 -23.22 8.88 -24.72
CA GLN A 72 -23.65 9.64 -25.91
C GLN A 72 -24.30 10.96 -25.53
N ALA A 73 -25.11 10.96 -24.47
CA ALA A 73 -25.69 12.19 -23.95
C ALA A 73 -24.59 13.14 -23.47
N MET A 74 -23.64 12.68 -22.64
CA MET A 74 -22.49 13.49 -22.18
C MET A 74 -21.69 14.11 -23.33
N GLU A 75 -21.47 13.34 -24.40
CA GLU A 75 -20.73 13.79 -25.57
C GLU A 75 -21.43 14.97 -26.28
N ALA A 76 -22.75 14.97 -26.29
CA ALA A 76 -23.59 15.94 -26.98
C ALA A 76 -23.97 17.19 -26.16
N TRP A 77 -23.36 17.40 -24.98
CA TRP A 77 -23.66 18.52 -24.09
C TRP A 77 -22.73 19.72 -24.25
N ASP A 78 -23.32 20.90 -24.07
CA ASP A 78 -22.60 22.16 -23.95
C ASP A 78 -21.97 22.25 -22.54
N PRO A 79 -20.68 22.58 -22.41
CA PRO A 79 -20.03 22.72 -21.11
C PRO A 79 -20.68 23.77 -20.20
N ALA A 80 -21.41 24.73 -20.78
CA ALA A 80 -22.18 25.72 -20.03
C ALA A 80 -23.31 25.11 -19.18
N ASP A 81 -23.78 23.90 -19.50
CA ASP A 81 -24.84 23.20 -18.78
C ASP A 81 -24.32 22.41 -17.55
N TYR A 82 -23.00 22.16 -17.46
CA TYR A 82 -22.40 21.35 -16.40
C TYR A 82 -22.66 21.84 -14.96
N PRO A 83 -22.57 23.15 -14.63
CA PRO A 83 -22.89 23.61 -13.28
C PRO A 83 -24.31 23.24 -12.84
N GLU A 84 -25.30 23.35 -13.72
CA GLU A 84 -26.70 23.04 -13.39
C GLU A 84 -26.91 21.54 -13.17
N ILE A 85 -26.28 20.71 -14.02
CA ILE A 85 -26.33 19.26 -13.94
C ILE A 85 -25.69 18.76 -12.65
N ILE A 86 -24.49 19.26 -12.36
CA ILE A 86 -23.73 18.86 -11.19
C ILE A 86 -24.41 19.36 -9.92
N GLY A 87 -24.92 20.61 -9.92
CA GLY A 87 -25.73 21.13 -8.81
C GLY A 87 -26.95 20.26 -8.53
N TRP A 88 -27.67 19.83 -9.56
CA TRP A 88 -28.79 18.91 -9.39
C TRP A 88 -28.37 17.55 -8.82
N LEU A 89 -27.24 16.98 -9.26
CA LEU A 89 -26.70 15.74 -8.69
C LEU A 89 -26.32 15.90 -7.22
N ALA A 90 -25.72 17.04 -6.86
CA ALA A 90 -25.35 17.37 -5.49
C ALA A 90 -26.61 17.61 -4.61
N ASP A 91 -27.69 18.16 -5.15
CA ASP A 91 -28.95 18.41 -4.44
C ASP A 91 -29.71 17.12 -4.06
N GLN A 92 -29.35 15.95 -4.63
CA GLN A 92 -29.95 14.65 -4.26
C GLN A 92 -29.46 14.08 -2.91
N GLY A 93 -28.91 14.91 -2.03
CA GLY A 93 -28.36 14.50 -0.72
C GLY A 93 -26.83 14.50 -0.65
N GLY A 94 -26.16 15.25 -1.52
CA GLY A 94 -24.71 15.33 -1.63
C GLY A 94 -24.09 14.04 -2.15
N LEU A 95 -22.75 13.92 -2.05
CA LEU A 95 -22.06 12.69 -2.45
C LEU A 95 -22.50 11.45 -1.67
N LEU A 96 -23.02 11.61 -0.45
CA LEU A 96 -23.53 10.48 0.35
C LEU A 96 -24.83 9.91 -0.22
N GLY A 97 -25.63 10.73 -0.90
CA GLY A 97 -26.86 10.31 -1.58
C GLY A 97 -26.64 9.60 -2.92
N LEU A 98 -25.42 9.65 -3.47
CA LEU A 98 -25.09 9.04 -4.75
C LEU A 98 -24.51 7.63 -4.57
N ASP A 99 -25.05 6.69 -5.33
CA ASP A 99 -24.46 5.36 -5.52
C ASP A 99 -23.11 5.44 -6.29
N PHE A 100 -22.42 4.30 -6.35
CA PHE A 100 -21.11 4.20 -6.99
C PHE A 100 -21.14 4.59 -8.48
N GLN A 101 -22.18 4.19 -9.21
CA GLN A 101 -22.28 4.43 -10.65
C GLN A 101 -22.48 5.92 -10.93
N LYS A 102 -23.38 6.59 -10.19
CA LYS A 102 -23.61 8.03 -10.28
C LYS A 102 -22.38 8.85 -9.90
N LYS A 103 -21.61 8.40 -8.90
CA LYS A 103 -20.32 9.01 -8.55
C LYS A 103 -19.32 8.93 -9.70
N SER A 104 -19.20 7.78 -10.36
CA SER A 104 -18.31 7.63 -11.51
C SER A 104 -18.66 8.61 -12.64
N TYR A 105 -19.95 8.81 -12.91
CA TYR A 105 -20.40 9.78 -13.91
C TYR A 105 -20.12 11.22 -13.53
N LEU A 106 -20.36 11.56 -12.26
CA LEU A 106 -20.03 12.88 -11.74
C LEU A 106 -18.54 13.18 -11.86
N LYS A 107 -17.66 12.19 -11.60
CA LYS A 107 -16.21 12.33 -11.83
C LYS A 107 -15.91 12.67 -13.29
N HIS A 108 -16.47 11.92 -14.25
CA HIS A 108 -16.24 12.18 -15.68
C HIS A 108 -16.75 13.55 -16.13
N LEU A 109 -17.88 14.01 -15.59
CA LEU A 109 -18.40 15.35 -15.89
C LEU A 109 -17.46 16.44 -15.39
N ILE A 110 -16.95 16.31 -14.17
CA ILE A 110 -15.98 17.26 -13.59
C ILE A 110 -14.68 17.27 -14.39
N GLN A 111 -14.17 16.10 -14.76
CA GLN A 111 -12.96 15.96 -15.59
C GLN A 111 -13.12 16.70 -16.93
N ARG A 112 -14.24 16.46 -17.62
CA ARG A 112 -14.54 17.09 -18.91
C ARG A 112 -14.74 18.60 -18.76
N TRP A 113 -15.46 19.03 -17.74
CA TRP A 113 -15.67 20.45 -17.46
C TRP A 113 -14.34 21.16 -17.23
N TYR A 114 -13.48 20.60 -16.37
CA TYR A 114 -12.17 21.16 -16.09
C TYR A 114 -11.30 21.27 -17.34
N ALA A 115 -11.29 20.24 -18.20
CA ALA A 115 -10.53 20.24 -19.44
C ALA A 115 -10.99 21.34 -20.44
N GLN A 116 -12.24 21.78 -20.36
CA GLN A 116 -12.82 22.79 -21.27
C GLN A 116 -12.81 24.20 -20.67
N ASN A 117 -13.00 24.33 -19.37
CA ASN A 117 -13.06 25.60 -18.65
C ASN A 117 -12.66 25.41 -17.18
N SER A 118 -11.35 25.29 -16.94
CA SER A 118 -10.76 25.04 -15.63
C SER A 118 -11.20 26.07 -14.58
N ASP A 119 -11.21 27.36 -14.94
CA ASP A 119 -11.52 28.45 -14.00
C ASP A 119 -12.96 28.37 -13.50
N ALA A 120 -13.92 28.11 -14.39
CA ALA A 120 -15.32 27.96 -14.01
C ALA A 120 -15.53 26.71 -13.14
N ALA A 121 -14.90 25.58 -13.49
CA ALA A 121 -14.99 24.36 -12.71
C ALA A 121 -14.41 24.55 -11.30
N LEU A 122 -13.22 25.14 -11.18
CA LEU A 122 -12.58 25.40 -9.89
C LEU A 122 -13.35 26.41 -9.03
N ALA A 123 -13.88 27.48 -9.64
CA ALA A 123 -14.71 28.45 -8.93
C ALA A 123 -15.98 27.78 -8.36
N TRP A 124 -16.59 26.87 -9.14
CA TRP A 124 -17.74 26.11 -8.67
C TRP A 124 -17.36 25.12 -7.56
N ILE A 125 -16.25 24.39 -7.68
CA ILE A 125 -15.77 23.49 -6.61
C ILE A 125 -15.50 24.27 -5.34
N ALA A 126 -14.84 25.43 -5.43
CA ALA A 126 -14.59 26.30 -4.27
C ALA A 126 -15.87 26.79 -3.58
N SER A 127 -16.99 26.90 -4.32
CA SER A 127 -18.29 27.29 -3.75
C SER A 127 -19.01 26.17 -3.00
N GLN A 128 -18.55 24.91 -3.09
CA GLN A 128 -19.20 23.79 -2.41
C GLN A 128 -18.98 23.89 -0.89
N ALA A 129 -20.04 23.71 -0.11
CA ALA A 129 -19.99 23.86 1.35
C ALA A 129 -19.18 22.75 2.05
N SER A 130 -19.36 21.50 1.60
CA SER A 130 -18.74 20.30 2.19
C SER A 130 -17.26 20.16 1.78
N PRO A 131 -16.31 20.08 2.73
CA PRO A 131 -14.91 19.75 2.43
C PRO A 131 -14.76 18.40 1.73
N ASP A 132 -15.54 17.40 2.13
CA ASP A 132 -15.54 16.06 1.52
C ASP A 132 -15.95 16.13 0.04
N ASP A 133 -16.92 17.00 -0.30
CA ASP A 133 -17.37 17.15 -1.68
C ASP A 133 -16.30 17.84 -2.53
N ARG A 134 -15.69 18.94 -2.02
CA ARG A 134 -14.59 19.62 -2.71
C ARG A 134 -13.44 18.66 -3.00
N GLN A 135 -13.07 17.87 -2.00
CA GLN A 135 -11.98 16.90 -2.07
C GLN A 135 -12.24 15.82 -3.13
N PHE A 136 -13.46 15.28 -3.20
CA PHE A 136 -13.87 14.35 -4.24
C PHE A 136 -13.77 14.96 -5.64
N TYR A 137 -14.19 16.23 -5.82
CA TYR A 137 -14.11 16.89 -7.12
C TYR A 137 -12.68 17.18 -7.54
N HIS A 138 -11.81 17.63 -6.63
CA HIS A 138 -10.39 17.76 -6.90
C HIS A 138 -9.75 16.42 -7.26
N GLN A 139 -10.13 15.32 -6.59
CA GLN A 139 -9.65 13.99 -6.94
C GLN A 139 -10.07 13.59 -8.36
N ALA A 140 -11.31 13.88 -8.75
CA ALA A 140 -11.78 13.61 -10.10
C ALA A 140 -10.88 14.31 -11.14
N ILE A 141 -10.53 15.58 -10.90
CA ILE A 141 -9.60 16.34 -11.75
C ILE A 141 -8.22 15.68 -11.78
N VAL A 142 -7.65 15.31 -10.63
CA VAL A 142 -6.35 14.62 -10.56
C VAL A 142 -6.36 13.30 -11.32
N GLU A 143 -7.41 12.51 -11.20
CA GLU A 143 -7.58 11.26 -11.97
C GLU A 143 -7.64 11.52 -13.48
N GLY A 144 -8.35 12.57 -13.90
CA GLY A 144 -8.43 12.93 -15.33
C GLY A 144 -7.10 13.47 -15.88
N LEU A 145 -6.43 14.33 -15.11
CA LEU A 145 -5.13 14.89 -15.45
C LEU A 145 -4.05 13.83 -15.43
N GLY A 146 -4.05 12.92 -14.46
CA GLY A 146 -2.92 12.00 -14.25
C GLY A 146 -2.79 10.95 -15.34
N LEU A 147 -3.87 10.66 -16.06
CA LEU A 147 -3.85 9.83 -17.27
C LEU A 147 -3.22 10.53 -18.49
N GLN A 148 -3.02 11.85 -18.43
CA GLN A 148 -2.51 12.68 -19.53
C GLN A 148 -1.14 13.31 -19.20
N ASP A 149 -1.04 13.90 -18.02
CA ASP A 149 0.11 14.60 -17.47
C ASP A 149 0.15 14.38 -15.95
N LEU A 150 0.83 13.31 -15.55
CA LEU A 150 0.95 12.92 -14.14
C LEU A 150 1.65 13.99 -13.27
N PRO A 151 2.76 14.61 -13.69
CA PRO A 151 3.34 15.73 -12.97
C PRO A 151 2.35 16.87 -12.70
N ALA A 152 1.54 17.26 -13.70
CA ALA A 152 0.54 18.31 -13.54
C ALA A 152 -0.58 17.89 -12.57
N ALA A 153 -1.03 16.63 -12.63
CA ALA A 153 -1.99 16.07 -11.68
C ALA A 153 -1.50 16.14 -10.23
N VAL A 154 -0.26 15.73 -9.96
CA VAL A 154 0.31 15.78 -8.61
C VAL A 154 0.47 17.22 -8.13
N ALA A 155 0.95 18.13 -8.97
CA ALA A 155 1.04 19.55 -8.63
C ALA A 155 -0.33 20.17 -8.33
N PHE A 156 -1.35 19.80 -9.12
CA PHE A 156 -2.73 20.22 -8.88
C PHE A 156 -3.23 19.71 -7.52
N TRP A 157 -2.99 18.43 -7.19
CA TRP A 157 -3.39 17.91 -5.89
C TRP A 157 -2.72 18.66 -4.74
N GLU A 158 -1.40 18.84 -4.78
CA GLU A 158 -0.65 19.52 -3.73
C GLU A 158 -1.15 20.96 -3.49
N ALA A 159 -1.60 21.65 -4.54
CA ALA A 159 -2.16 23.00 -4.45
C ALA A 159 -3.58 23.05 -3.88
N HIS A 160 -4.37 21.98 -4.02
CA HIS A 160 -5.81 21.97 -3.75
C HIS A 160 -6.26 20.98 -2.67
N TYR A 161 -5.35 20.16 -2.14
CA TYR A 161 -5.64 19.14 -1.14
C TYR A 161 -6.05 19.76 0.20
N ASP A 162 -7.23 19.38 0.69
CA ASP A 162 -7.71 19.74 2.03
C ASP A 162 -7.47 18.56 2.99
N ARG A 163 -6.44 18.67 3.83
CA ARG A 163 -6.05 17.66 4.83
C ARG A 163 -7.15 17.37 5.87
N SER A 164 -8.16 18.23 6.00
CA SER A 164 -9.28 18.04 6.93
C SER A 164 -10.41 17.18 6.38
N ALA A 165 -10.46 16.99 5.06
CA ALA A 165 -11.50 16.19 4.40
C ALA A 165 -11.26 14.68 4.58
N ARG A 166 -12.33 13.88 4.49
CA ARG A 166 -12.21 12.43 4.49
C ARG A 166 -11.41 11.97 3.28
N PHE A 167 -10.37 11.19 3.56
CA PHE A 167 -9.49 10.62 2.55
C PHE A 167 -10.27 9.71 1.60
N GLN A 168 -10.06 9.93 0.30
CA GLN A 168 -10.44 8.99 -0.74
C GLN A 168 -9.17 8.61 -1.52
N PRO A 169 -8.91 7.30 -1.68
CA PRO A 169 -7.72 6.84 -2.37
C PRO A 169 -7.78 7.17 -3.85
N PHE A 170 -6.64 7.53 -4.44
CA PHE A 170 -6.48 7.58 -5.89
C PHE A 170 -6.70 6.20 -6.51
N SER A 171 -7.06 6.20 -7.79
CA SER A 171 -7.16 4.96 -8.56
C SER A 171 -5.81 4.22 -8.61
N TYR A 172 -5.90 2.89 -8.71
CA TYR A 172 -4.74 2.02 -8.89
C TYR A 172 -3.90 2.37 -10.13
N ASP A 173 -4.57 2.77 -11.21
CA ASP A 173 -3.92 3.11 -12.47
C ASP A 173 -2.97 4.31 -12.30
N LEU A 174 -3.31 5.28 -11.46
CA LEU A 174 -2.42 6.41 -11.17
C LEU A 174 -1.14 5.96 -10.44
N PHE A 175 -1.22 5.02 -9.49
CA PHE A 175 -0.03 4.50 -8.82
C PHE A 175 0.86 3.71 -9.78
N SER A 176 0.25 2.92 -10.67
CA SER A 176 0.98 2.20 -11.71
C SER A 176 1.68 3.16 -12.68
N LEU A 177 0.99 4.20 -13.14
CA LEU A 177 1.58 5.26 -13.97
C LEU A 177 2.70 6.02 -13.24
N ALA A 178 2.55 6.26 -11.94
CA ALA A 178 3.58 6.91 -11.13
C ALA A 178 4.84 6.05 -11.03
N ALA A 179 4.70 4.75 -10.79
CA ALA A 179 5.83 3.82 -10.79
C ALA A 179 6.52 3.72 -12.16
N GLN A 180 5.74 3.74 -13.26
CA GLN A 180 6.28 3.78 -14.62
C GLN A 180 7.02 5.10 -14.94
N HIS A 181 6.63 6.19 -14.30
CA HIS A 181 7.28 7.49 -14.48
C HIS A 181 8.60 7.58 -13.71
N SER A 182 8.55 7.50 -12.36
CA SER A 182 9.75 7.45 -11.52
C SER A 182 9.42 7.09 -10.05
N PRO A 183 10.41 6.62 -9.26
CA PRO A 183 10.27 6.47 -7.82
C PRO A 183 9.76 7.72 -7.11
N GLU A 184 10.27 8.89 -7.46
CA GLU A 184 9.90 10.17 -6.83
C GLU A 184 8.43 10.52 -7.09
N MET A 185 7.92 10.20 -8.29
CA MET A 185 6.52 10.43 -8.60
C MET A 185 5.61 9.52 -7.78
N LEU A 186 5.98 8.25 -7.64
CA LEU A 186 5.26 7.31 -6.79
C LEU A 186 5.25 7.77 -5.32
N ILE A 187 6.41 8.20 -4.80
CA ILE A 187 6.53 8.76 -3.45
C ILE A 187 5.59 9.95 -3.27
N ARG A 188 5.62 10.93 -4.19
CA ARG A 188 4.76 12.12 -4.12
C ARG A 188 3.28 11.77 -4.14
N LEU A 189 2.87 10.82 -4.98
CA LEU A 189 1.47 10.39 -5.05
C LEU A 189 1.02 9.70 -3.75
N CYS A 190 1.86 8.84 -3.16
CA CYS A 190 1.58 8.24 -1.86
C CYS A 190 1.60 9.27 -0.72
N GLN A 191 2.50 10.25 -0.73
CA GLN A 191 2.52 11.37 0.22
C GLN A 191 1.24 12.21 0.13
N ALA A 192 0.81 12.50 -1.10
CA ALA A 192 -0.46 13.15 -1.39
C ALA A 192 -1.67 12.37 -0.82
N SER A 193 -1.51 11.05 -0.63
CA SER A 193 -2.52 10.18 -0.03
C SER A 193 -2.42 10.01 1.49
N ALA A 194 -1.51 10.73 2.15
CA ALA A 194 -1.36 10.65 3.61
C ALA A 194 -2.65 11.08 4.33
N SER A 195 -3.06 10.29 5.32
CA SER A 195 -4.34 10.46 6.02
C SER A 195 -4.23 10.11 7.50
N ARG A 196 -5.12 10.70 8.31
CA ARG A 196 -5.32 10.36 9.72
C ARG A 196 -6.21 9.13 9.93
N HIS A 197 -6.95 8.74 8.90
CA HIS A 197 -7.80 7.58 8.93
C HIS A 197 -7.01 6.34 8.51
N GLN A 198 -7.31 5.19 9.12
CA GLN A 198 -6.87 3.91 8.57
C GLN A 198 -7.49 3.77 7.18
N GLY A 199 -6.65 3.93 6.16
CA GLY A 199 -7.05 3.79 4.77
C GLY A 199 -6.98 2.32 4.34
N PRO A 200 -7.53 1.97 3.18
CA PRO A 200 -7.25 0.67 2.59
C PRO A 200 -5.74 0.52 2.38
N THR A 201 -5.25 -0.72 2.41
CA THR A 201 -3.93 -1.04 1.84
C THR A 201 -3.91 -0.69 0.36
N GLY A 202 -2.77 -0.25 -0.15
CA GLY A 202 -2.56 -0.15 -1.59
C GLY A 202 -2.82 -1.49 -2.30
N ASN A 203 -3.00 -1.46 -3.61
CA ASN A 203 -3.04 -2.66 -4.44
C ASN A 203 -1.63 -2.97 -4.97
N PRO A 204 -1.25 -4.26 -5.16
CA PRO A 204 0.02 -4.62 -5.78
C PRO A 204 0.13 -4.03 -7.19
N ILE A 205 1.22 -3.32 -7.50
CA ILE A 205 1.48 -2.73 -8.84
C ILE A 205 2.62 -3.43 -9.58
N ASP A 206 2.67 -3.27 -10.89
CA ASP A 206 3.83 -3.62 -11.70
C ASP A 206 4.86 -2.48 -11.70
N PHE A 207 6.13 -2.83 -11.71
CA PHE A 207 7.24 -1.88 -11.76
C PHE A 207 7.99 -2.01 -13.10
N PRO A 208 8.43 -0.90 -13.71
CA PRO A 208 9.22 -0.96 -14.94
C PRO A 208 10.59 -1.59 -14.69
N GLU A 209 11.22 -2.11 -15.76
CA GLU A 209 12.61 -2.56 -15.70
C GLU A 209 13.53 -1.41 -15.26
N GLY A 210 14.45 -1.68 -14.33
CA GLY A 210 15.36 -0.68 -13.80
C GLY A 210 14.74 0.29 -12.79
N PHE A 211 13.53 0.03 -12.28
CA PHE A 211 12.95 0.82 -11.19
C PHE A 211 13.88 0.84 -9.97
N ASP A 212 14.21 2.03 -9.47
CA ASP A 212 15.07 2.22 -8.31
C ASP A 212 14.28 2.06 -7.01
N PHE A 213 14.15 0.80 -6.58
CA PHE A 213 13.46 0.43 -5.34
C PHE A 213 14.10 1.05 -4.10
N ARG A 214 15.43 1.14 -4.04
CA ARG A 214 16.14 1.72 -2.88
C ARG A 214 15.75 3.18 -2.69
N SER A 215 15.89 4.00 -3.74
CA SER A 215 15.51 5.41 -3.70
C SER A 215 14.02 5.59 -3.38
N CYS A 216 13.15 4.72 -3.92
CA CYS A 216 11.72 4.73 -3.59
C CYS A 216 11.47 4.51 -2.10
N MET A 217 12.09 3.47 -1.53
CA MET A 217 11.88 3.07 -0.14
C MET A 217 12.49 4.06 0.86
N ASP A 218 13.69 4.59 0.57
CA ASP A 218 14.30 5.65 1.37
C ASP A 218 13.47 6.94 1.32
N GLY A 219 12.86 7.23 0.17
CA GLY A 219 11.90 8.33 0.03
C GLY A 219 10.63 8.14 0.86
N PHE A 220 10.08 6.91 0.95
CA PHE A 220 8.97 6.62 1.85
C PHE A 220 9.34 6.74 3.32
N ALA A 221 10.53 6.29 3.72
CA ALA A 221 11.03 6.48 5.07
C ALA A 221 11.11 7.98 5.41
N SER A 222 11.71 8.78 4.53
CA SER A 222 11.76 10.24 4.68
C SER A 222 10.36 10.85 4.75
N ALA A 223 9.44 10.45 3.86
CA ALA A 223 8.06 10.90 3.85
C ALA A 223 7.36 10.63 5.19
N ALA A 224 7.45 9.40 5.68
CA ALA A 224 6.83 8.97 6.93
C ALA A 224 7.36 9.77 8.14
N THR A 225 8.66 10.05 8.19
CA THR A 225 9.23 10.87 9.27
C THR A 225 8.69 12.30 9.29
N SER A 226 8.27 12.84 8.14
CA SER A 226 7.71 14.19 8.01
C SER A 226 6.21 14.31 8.33
N LEU A 227 5.51 13.18 8.47
CA LEU A 227 4.07 13.17 8.80
C LEU A 227 3.82 13.56 10.26
N ASP A 228 2.65 14.13 10.54
CA ASP A 228 2.16 14.33 11.91
C ASP A 228 2.03 12.97 12.64
N GLU A 229 1.99 12.98 13.98
CA GLU A 229 1.92 11.74 14.79
C GLU A 229 0.69 10.88 14.47
N ASP A 230 -0.43 11.49 14.08
CA ASP A 230 -1.68 10.80 13.78
C ASP A 230 -1.85 10.45 12.30
N GLN A 231 -0.86 10.73 11.45
CA GLN A 231 -0.91 10.51 10.02
C GLN A 231 -0.15 9.25 9.58
N LYS A 232 -0.68 8.59 8.54
CA LYS A 232 -0.08 7.41 7.91
C LYS A 232 -0.07 7.52 6.40
N LEU A 233 0.92 6.89 5.78
CA LEU A 233 0.90 6.56 4.35
C LEU A 233 0.07 5.29 4.17
N THR A 234 -1.10 5.40 3.56
CA THR A 234 -2.08 4.31 3.44
C THR A 234 -2.01 3.58 2.11
N MET A 235 -1.56 4.25 1.05
CA MET A 235 -1.56 3.72 -0.32
C MET A 235 -0.18 3.30 -0.83
N ILE A 236 0.68 2.79 0.06
CA ILE A 236 1.95 2.20 -0.38
C ILE A 236 1.65 0.87 -1.06
N PRO A 237 2.15 0.61 -2.28
CA PRO A 237 1.98 -0.69 -2.92
C PRO A 237 2.54 -1.82 -2.04
N PRO A 238 1.73 -2.83 -1.69
CA PRO A 238 2.11 -3.86 -0.72
C PRO A 238 3.11 -4.88 -1.28
N ASN A 239 3.50 -4.77 -2.55
CA ASN A 239 4.43 -5.66 -3.22
C ASN A 239 5.78 -5.01 -3.58
N LEU A 240 6.08 -3.81 -3.06
CA LEU A 240 7.35 -3.12 -3.34
C LEU A 240 8.58 -3.94 -2.95
N ILE A 241 8.65 -4.40 -1.70
CA ILE A 241 9.81 -5.19 -1.22
C ILE A 241 9.79 -6.59 -1.83
N TYR A 242 8.60 -7.15 -2.05
CA TYR A 242 8.44 -8.40 -2.78
C TYR A 242 9.09 -8.30 -4.17
N GLN A 243 8.71 -7.31 -4.99
CA GLN A 243 9.25 -7.11 -6.33
C GLN A 243 10.75 -6.78 -6.30
N TRP A 244 11.20 -5.96 -5.35
CA TRP A 244 12.63 -5.69 -5.16
C TRP A 244 13.42 -6.97 -4.89
N SER A 245 12.89 -7.87 -4.05
CA SER A 245 13.56 -9.13 -3.73
C SER A 245 13.65 -10.09 -4.93
N LEU A 246 12.78 -9.96 -5.94
CA LEU A 246 12.88 -10.75 -7.18
C LEU A 246 14.06 -10.31 -8.06
N VAL A 247 14.42 -9.02 -8.03
CA VAL A 247 15.44 -8.44 -8.92
C VAL A 247 16.79 -8.24 -8.24
N ALA A 248 16.81 -7.87 -6.96
CA ALA A 248 18.02 -7.59 -6.19
C ALA A 248 17.84 -8.05 -4.72
N PRO A 249 17.77 -9.38 -4.48
CA PRO A 249 17.47 -9.95 -3.17
C PRO A 249 18.41 -9.49 -2.06
N GLN A 250 19.72 -9.39 -2.33
CA GLN A 250 20.69 -8.97 -1.32
C GLN A 250 20.44 -7.53 -0.85
N GLU A 251 20.22 -6.60 -1.79
CA GLU A 251 19.95 -5.19 -1.47
C GLU A 251 18.62 -5.01 -0.73
N ALA A 252 17.58 -5.75 -1.15
CA ALA A 252 16.28 -5.74 -0.50
C ALA A 252 16.36 -6.26 0.95
N LEU A 253 17.13 -7.33 1.18
CA LEU A 253 17.36 -7.87 2.52
C LEU A 253 18.11 -6.89 3.40
N GLU A 254 19.23 -6.33 2.91
CA GLU A 254 20.02 -5.35 3.64
C GLU A 254 19.14 -4.16 4.07
N TRP A 255 18.33 -3.63 3.15
CA TRP A 255 17.40 -2.55 3.48
C TRP A 255 16.33 -2.96 4.50
N ALA A 256 15.73 -4.15 4.34
CA ALA A 256 14.70 -4.64 5.27
C ALA A 256 15.25 -4.85 6.69
N LEU A 257 16.54 -5.22 6.80
CA LEU A 257 17.26 -5.36 8.06
C LEU A 257 17.66 -4.00 8.67
N GLU A 258 18.15 -3.06 7.86
CA GLU A 258 18.51 -1.70 8.29
C GLU A 258 17.33 -0.94 8.88
N THR A 259 16.12 -1.23 8.40
CA THR A 259 14.88 -0.52 8.77
C THR A 259 14.07 -1.24 9.84
N GLU A 260 14.55 -2.39 10.31
CA GLU A 260 13.90 -3.16 11.35
C GLU A 260 13.85 -2.39 12.67
N GLY A 261 12.65 -2.25 13.24
CA GLY A 261 12.45 -1.50 14.49
C GLY A 261 12.56 0.01 14.34
N ALA A 262 12.69 0.53 13.11
CA ALA A 262 12.64 1.97 12.89
C ALA A 262 11.19 2.46 13.09
N GLY A 263 10.96 3.36 14.06
CA GLY A 263 9.60 3.78 14.45
C GLY A 263 8.76 4.43 13.34
N TRP A 264 9.38 4.85 12.21
CA TRP A 264 8.63 5.36 11.06
C TRP A 264 7.85 4.27 10.31
N THR A 265 8.20 2.99 10.46
CA THR A 265 7.46 1.89 9.82
C THR A 265 6.03 1.79 10.35
N GLU A 266 5.75 2.25 11.59
CA GLU A 266 4.40 2.31 12.16
C GLU A 266 3.48 3.31 11.43
N LYS A 267 4.08 4.26 10.70
CA LYS A 267 3.39 5.22 9.84
C LYS A 267 3.15 4.68 8.42
N LEU A 268 3.70 3.51 8.08
CA LEU A 268 3.39 2.81 6.85
C LEU A 268 2.31 1.77 7.16
N HIS A 269 1.15 1.90 6.52
CA HIS A 269 0.02 1.04 6.84
C HIS A 269 0.26 -0.41 6.39
N TYR A 270 0.18 -1.37 7.34
CA TYR A 270 0.40 -2.81 7.10
C TYR A 270 1.71 -3.16 6.40
N PHE A 271 2.78 -2.44 6.74
CA PHE A 271 4.08 -2.62 6.10
C PHE A 271 5.00 -3.50 6.94
N GLU A 272 5.29 -4.71 6.44
CA GLU A 272 6.21 -5.67 7.05
C GLU A 272 7.32 -6.03 6.03
N PRO A 273 8.47 -5.32 6.06
CA PRO A 273 9.54 -5.48 5.06
C PRO A 273 10.03 -6.92 4.92
N LEU A 274 10.36 -7.57 6.06
CA LEU A 274 10.92 -8.92 6.05
C LEU A 274 9.90 -9.95 5.55
N THR A 275 8.62 -9.81 5.91
CA THR A 275 7.56 -10.68 5.41
C THR A 275 7.45 -10.60 3.89
N GLN A 276 7.43 -9.39 3.32
CA GLN A 276 7.39 -9.20 1.86
C GLN A 276 8.68 -9.68 1.17
N PHE A 277 9.85 -9.49 1.79
CA PHE A 277 11.12 -10.00 1.29
C PHE A 277 11.11 -11.53 1.19
N PHE A 278 10.72 -12.23 2.26
CA PHE A 278 10.66 -13.69 2.24
C PHE A 278 9.66 -14.22 1.21
N GLN A 279 8.54 -13.53 1.03
CA GLN A 279 7.56 -13.85 -0.03
C GLN A 279 8.19 -13.84 -1.43
N GLY A 280 8.98 -12.82 -1.77
CA GLY A 280 9.58 -12.75 -3.10
C GLY A 280 10.80 -13.65 -3.25
N LEU A 281 11.62 -13.81 -2.20
CA LEU A 281 12.73 -14.76 -2.21
C LEU A 281 12.23 -16.20 -2.42
N ALA A 282 11.13 -16.59 -1.77
CA ALA A 282 10.53 -17.91 -1.92
C ALA A 282 10.10 -18.23 -3.37
N GLN A 283 9.79 -17.21 -4.19
CA GLN A 283 9.36 -17.35 -5.58
C GLN A 283 10.54 -17.54 -6.54
N THR A 284 11.70 -16.98 -6.22
CA THR A 284 12.89 -17.03 -7.10
C THR A 284 13.88 -18.13 -6.71
N SER A 285 13.90 -18.51 -5.44
CA SER A 285 14.81 -19.52 -4.92
C SER A 285 14.26 -20.92 -5.16
N ASP A 286 15.15 -21.85 -5.51
CA ASP A 286 14.82 -23.27 -5.41
C ASP A 286 14.63 -23.66 -3.94
N THR A 287 14.10 -24.86 -3.72
CA THR A 287 13.73 -25.37 -2.39
C THR A 287 14.94 -25.46 -1.47
N VAL A 288 16.06 -25.96 -1.99
CA VAL A 288 17.32 -26.13 -1.25
C VAL A 288 17.92 -24.77 -0.89
N GLY A 289 18.08 -23.88 -1.86
CA GLY A 289 18.66 -22.55 -1.65
C GLY A 289 17.83 -21.68 -0.71
N TYR A 290 16.49 -21.78 -0.77
CA TYR A 290 15.62 -21.09 0.18
C TYR A 290 15.80 -21.64 1.60
N GLY A 291 15.82 -22.96 1.78
CA GLY A 291 16.04 -23.59 3.09
C GLY A 291 17.40 -23.24 3.71
N ASP A 292 18.47 -23.26 2.91
CA ASP A 292 19.82 -22.88 3.36
C ASP A 292 19.89 -21.41 3.76
N PHE A 293 19.29 -20.53 2.96
CA PHE A 293 19.21 -19.11 3.29
C PHE A 293 18.48 -18.87 4.63
N LEU A 294 17.34 -19.53 4.85
CA LEU A 294 16.61 -19.40 6.12
C LEU A 294 17.42 -19.95 7.30
N ALA A 295 18.21 -21.00 7.10
CA ALA A 295 19.10 -21.54 8.13
C ALA A 295 20.19 -20.54 8.50
N ASP A 296 20.83 -19.91 7.52
CA ASP A 296 21.83 -18.88 7.73
C ASP A 296 21.24 -17.63 8.42
N PHE A 297 20.05 -17.19 7.97
CA PHE A 297 19.32 -16.09 8.59
C PHE A 297 18.98 -16.39 10.06
N TYR A 298 18.47 -17.59 10.34
CA TYR A 298 18.14 -18.02 11.70
C TYR A 298 19.37 -18.04 12.60
N ARG A 299 20.49 -18.62 12.15
CA ARG A 299 21.75 -18.67 12.93
C ARG A 299 22.30 -17.28 13.22
N ALA A 300 22.20 -16.35 12.26
CA ALA A 300 22.66 -14.98 12.46
C ALA A 300 21.85 -14.21 13.52
N ARG A 301 20.64 -14.68 13.86
CA ARG A 301 19.63 -13.94 14.64
C ARG A 301 18.91 -14.77 15.69
N SER A 302 19.48 -15.89 16.14
CA SER A 302 18.79 -16.87 16.98
C SER A 302 18.56 -16.41 18.43
N ASP A 303 18.90 -15.17 18.78
CA ASP A 303 18.86 -14.62 20.13
C ASP A 303 17.52 -13.95 20.50
N THR A 304 16.53 -13.97 19.61
CA THR A 304 15.25 -13.28 19.83
C THR A 304 14.03 -14.14 19.48
N ASP A 305 12.97 -14.07 20.28
CA ASP A 305 11.67 -14.70 19.98
C ASP A 305 11.10 -14.22 18.63
N ALA A 306 11.37 -12.97 18.27
CA ALA A 306 11.01 -12.39 16.98
C ALA A 306 11.65 -13.13 15.79
N SER A 307 12.82 -13.75 15.98
CA SER A 307 13.48 -14.55 14.96
C SER A 307 12.70 -15.83 14.67
N ALA A 308 12.22 -16.52 15.69
CA ALA A 308 11.43 -17.74 15.55
C ALA A 308 10.11 -17.49 14.80
N GLU A 309 9.42 -16.39 15.11
CA GLU A 309 8.22 -15.97 14.39
C GLU A 309 8.50 -15.67 12.91
N ARG A 310 9.59 -14.94 12.62
CA ARG A 310 9.98 -14.61 11.25
C ARG A 310 10.35 -15.83 10.44
N ILE A 311 11.10 -16.76 11.02
CA ILE A 311 11.43 -18.02 10.35
C ILE A 311 10.17 -18.83 10.09
N PHE A 312 9.24 -18.91 11.04
CA PHE A 312 7.97 -19.57 10.80
C PHE A 312 7.21 -18.92 9.64
N ASN A 313 7.07 -17.59 9.65
CA ASN A 313 6.38 -16.86 8.60
C ASN A 313 7.09 -17.01 7.24
N ALA A 314 8.42 -17.07 7.21
CA ALA A 314 9.22 -17.31 6.01
C ALA A 314 9.06 -18.73 5.46
N LEU A 315 9.14 -19.76 6.32
CA LEU A 315 8.88 -21.16 5.96
C LEU A 315 7.43 -21.32 5.44
N SER A 316 6.48 -20.57 5.98
CA SER A 316 5.08 -20.65 5.55
C SER A 316 4.83 -20.15 4.12
N GLN A 317 5.78 -19.37 3.55
CA GLN A 317 5.73 -18.95 2.14
C GLN A 317 6.02 -20.12 1.19
N LYS A 318 6.74 -21.14 1.67
CA LYS A 318 7.11 -22.33 0.92
C LYS A 318 7.03 -23.58 1.83
N PRO A 319 5.80 -24.00 2.23
CA PRO A 319 5.58 -24.97 3.29
C PRO A 319 5.73 -26.42 2.79
N ASP A 320 6.79 -26.71 2.05
CA ASP A 320 7.09 -28.05 1.56
C ASP A 320 8.15 -28.76 2.43
N SER A 321 8.06 -30.09 2.48
CA SER A 321 8.93 -30.91 3.34
C SER A 321 10.42 -30.78 2.97
N GLU A 322 10.76 -30.58 1.71
CA GLU A 322 12.16 -30.49 1.26
C GLU A 322 12.80 -29.15 1.68
N THR A 323 12.07 -28.03 1.62
CA THR A 323 12.51 -26.73 2.16
C THR A 323 12.78 -26.89 3.66
N LEU A 324 11.85 -27.52 4.37
CA LEU A 324 11.96 -27.72 5.82
C LEU A 324 13.10 -28.69 6.19
N ASP A 325 13.27 -29.79 5.44
CA ASP A 325 14.38 -30.72 5.60
C ASP A 325 15.73 -30.03 5.41
N THR A 326 15.83 -29.17 4.39
CA THR A 326 17.04 -28.40 4.12
C THR A 326 17.32 -27.41 5.23
N PHE A 327 16.31 -26.63 5.65
CA PHE A 327 16.44 -25.70 6.77
C PHE A 327 16.89 -26.41 8.06
N LEU A 328 16.17 -27.47 8.49
CA LEU A 328 16.49 -28.19 9.71
C LEU A 328 17.83 -28.91 9.59
N GLY A 329 18.14 -29.52 8.45
CA GLY A 329 19.41 -30.19 8.20
C GLY A 329 20.60 -29.24 8.25
N SER A 330 20.43 -28.01 7.77
CA SER A 330 21.45 -26.98 7.84
C SER A 330 21.61 -26.45 9.26
N VAL A 331 20.53 -26.02 9.93
CA VAL A 331 20.63 -25.50 11.32
C VAL A 331 21.15 -26.57 12.29
N SER A 332 20.75 -27.83 12.11
CA SER A 332 21.09 -28.93 13.04
C SER A 332 22.52 -29.46 12.95
N ARG A 333 23.34 -28.98 12.00
CA ARG A 333 24.79 -29.25 12.04
C ARG A 333 25.44 -28.72 13.32
N ASP A 334 24.84 -27.68 13.91
CA ASP A 334 25.34 -26.99 15.10
C ASP A 334 24.40 -27.11 16.32
N ALA A 335 23.16 -27.60 16.14
CA ALA A 335 22.12 -27.68 17.18
C ALA A 335 21.23 -28.92 17.05
N ASN A 336 20.45 -29.27 18.08
CA ASN A 336 19.48 -30.35 17.97
C ASN A 336 18.23 -29.88 17.18
N ALA A 337 17.79 -30.64 16.16
CA ALA A 337 16.59 -30.32 15.39
C ALA A 337 15.33 -30.16 16.28
N ASP A 338 15.20 -30.98 17.33
CA ASP A 338 14.11 -30.85 18.31
C ASP A 338 14.12 -29.48 19.01
N GLU A 339 15.31 -28.94 19.30
CA GLU A 339 15.46 -27.65 19.96
C GLU A 339 15.03 -26.50 19.03
N VAL A 340 15.49 -26.53 17.77
CA VAL A 340 15.12 -25.55 16.75
C VAL A 340 13.60 -25.55 16.53
N ILE A 341 13.00 -26.73 16.36
CA ILE A 341 11.55 -26.85 16.19
C ILE A 341 10.81 -26.35 17.42
N ARG A 342 11.28 -26.64 18.65
CA ARG A 342 10.65 -26.13 19.88
C ARG A 342 10.76 -24.62 20.05
N GLN A 343 11.69 -23.95 19.39
CA GLN A 343 11.74 -22.48 19.37
C GLN A 343 10.74 -21.89 18.36
N ILE A 344 10.62 -22.51 17.18
CA ILE A 344 9.77 -22.03 16.09
C ILE A 344 8.28 -22.35 16.32
N LEU A 345 7.98 -23.55 16.81
CA LEU A 345 6.62 -24.06 16.91
C LEU A 345 5.71 -23.24 17.85
N PRO A 346 6.15 -22.73 19.02
CA PRO A 346 5.33 -21.82 19.83
C PRO A 346 4.95 -20.54 19.10
N ALA A 347 5.88 -19.91 18.37
CA ALA A 347 5.62 -18.70 17.60
C ALA A 347 4.57 -18.94 16.51
N SER A 348 4.57 -20.13 15.90
CA SER A 348 3.56 -20.53 14.90
C SER A 348 2.12 -20.48 15.39
N LEU A 349 1.89 -20.58 16.70
CA LEU A 349 0.54 -20.72 17.26
C LEU A 349 -0.28 -19.43 17.20
N GLN A 350 0.39 -18.29 16.98
CA GLN A 350 -0.24 -16.98 16.82
C GLN A 350 -0.63 -16.70 15.36
N THR A 351 0.03 -17.36 14.40
CA THR A 351 -0.24 -17.21 12.97
C THR A 351 -1.41 -18.11 12.57
N THR A 352 -2.33 -17.60 11.74
CA THR A 352 -3.48 -18.35 11.22
C THR A 352 -3.38 -18.48 9.70
N GLY A 353 -4.06 -19.49 9.14
CA GLY A 353 -4.15 -19.71 7.70
C GLY A 353 -3.74 -21.14 7.28
N PRO A 354 -4.19 -21.62 6.11
CA PRO A 354 -3.96 -23.01 5.69
C PRO A 354 -2.49 -23.40 5.60
N SER A 355 -1.64 -22.55 5.02
CA SER A 355 -0.19 -22.78 4.89
C SER A 355 0.49 -22.86 6.27
N ALA A 356 0.10 -21.98 7.20
CA ALA A 356 0.59 -21.99 8.57
C ALA A 356 0.16 -23.27 9.32
N GLY A 357 -1.09 -23.69 9.15
CA GLY A 357 -1.61 -24.92 9.75
C GLY A 357 -0.88 -26.17 9.28
N GLY A 358 -0.65 -26.30 7.96
CA GLY A 358 0.10 -27.42 7.38
C GLY A 358 1.56 -27.47 7.85
N LEU A 359 2.27 -26.33 7.80
CA LEU A 359 3.65 -26.25 8.27
C LEU A 359 3.78 -26.57 9.77
N ARG A 360 2.83 -26.11 10.60
CA ARG A 360 2.80 -26.42 12.04
C ARG A 360 2.68 -27.92 12.29
N GLN A 361 1.83 -28.61 11.54
CA GLN A 361 1.69 -30.07 11.64
C GLN A 361 2.99 -30.77 11.25
N GLU A 362 3.59 -30.36 10.13
CA GLU A 362 4.85 -30.93 9.64
C GLU A 362 5.98 -30.75 10.67
N LEU A 363 6.12 -29.55 11.23
CA LEU A 363 7.07 -29.27 12.32
C LEU A 363 6.80 -30.16 13.54
N PHE A 364 5.54 -30.29 13.97
CA PHE A 364 5.18 -31.11 15.12
C PHE A 364 5.48 -32.60 14.91
N VAL A 365 5.21 -33.16 13.73
CA VAL A 365 5.50 -34.58 13.42
C VAL A 365 7.00 -34.88 13.44
N ARG A 366 7.83 -33.89 13.14
CA ARG A 366 9.30 -34.01 13.13
C ARG A 366 9.95 -33.98 14.51
N LEU A 367 9.22 -33.54 15.54
CA LEU A 367 9.67 -33.65 16.93
C LEU A 367 9.75 -35.11 17.36
N SER A 368 10.71 -35.45 18.22
CA SER A 368 10.69 -36.74 18.92
C SER A 368 9.38 -36.94 19.73
N PRO A 369 8.91 -38.18 19.93
CA PRO A 369 7.69 -38.46 20.71
C PRO A 369 7.69 -37.86 22.12
N GLU A 370 8.87 -37.80 22.75
CA GLU A 370 9.07 -37.15 24.04
C GLU A 370 8.91 -35.63 23.93
N ALA A 371 9.50 -35.00 22.91
CA ALA A 371 9.39 -33.56 22.67
C ALA A 371 7.96 -33.14 22.28
N GLN A 372 7.24 -33.95 21.51
CA GLN A 372 5.82 -33.75 21.18
C GLN A 372 4.97 -33.71 22.45
N ARG A 373 5.11 -34.70 23.34
CA ARG A 373 4.39 -34.75 24.62
C ARG A 373 4.75 -33.58 25.53
N ALA A 374 6.02 -33.20 25.57
CA ALA A 374 6.48 -32.05 26.35
C ALA A 374 5.85 -30.74 25.84
N PHE A 375 5.84 -30.52 24.52
CA PHE A 375 5.23 -29.35 23.89
C PHE A 375 3.73 -29.27 24.16
N LEU A 376 2.98 -30.37 23.97
CA LEU A 376 1.53 -30.38 24.22
C LEU A 376 1.21 -30.02 25.68
N ARG A 377 1.96 -30.55 26.65
CA ARG A 377 1.80 -30.21 28.07
C ARG A 377 2.09 -28.75 28.36
N GLU A 378 3.19 -28.24 27.80
CA GLU A 378 3.65 -26.86 27.99
C GLU A 378 2.60 -25.85 27.51
N ILE A 379 2.10 -26.02 26.28
CA ILE A 379 1.09 -25.12 25.71
C ILE A 379 -0.26 -25.27 26.43
N SER A 380 -0.63 -26.48 26.83
CA SER A 380 -1.91 -26.72 27.53
C SER A 380 -1.94 -26.13 28.94
N ALA A 381 -0.78 -25.98 29.58
CA ALA A 381 -0.63 -25.31 30.87
C ALA A 381 -0.76 -23.78 30.79
N GLN A 382 -0.75 -23.19 29.59
CA GLN A 382 -0.95 -21.76 29.41
C GLN A 382 -2.40 -21.37 29.72
N SER A 383 -2.58 -20.24 30.40
CA SER A 383 -3.90 -19.73 30.81
C SER A 383 -4.81 -19.35 29.64
N THR A 384 -4.22 -19.07 28.48
CA THR A 384 -4.92 -18.73 27.24
C THR A 384 -4.42 -19.64 26.13
N ARG A 385 -5.34 -20.39 25.51
CA ARG A 385 -5.01 -21.29 24.41
C ARG A 385 -4.89 -20.48 23.12
N PRO A 386 -3.74 -20.49 22.43
CA PRO A 386 -3.60 -19.86 21.13
C PRO A 386 -4.54 -20.48 20.09
N ILE A 387 -4.98 -19.69 19.10
CA ILE A 387 -5.88 -20.17 18.05
C ILE A 387 -5.25 -21.33 17.28
N GLY A 388 -3.97 -21.20 16.91
CA GLY A 388 -3.24 -22.23 16.17
C GLY A 388 -3.07 -23.55 16.94
N PHE A 389 -3.16 -23.52 18.27
CA PHE A 389 -3.10 -24.74 19.08
C PHE A 389 -4.37 -25.59 18.90
N ASN A 390 -5.54 -24.98 18.83
CA ASN A 390 -6.78 -25.71 18.59
C ASN A 390 -6.80 -26.36 17.20
N GLU A 391 -6.21 -25.70 16.20
CA GLU A 391 -6.03 -26.28 14.86
C GLU A 391 -5.10 -27.50 14.90
N LEU A 392 -3.98 -27.40 15.63
CA LEU A 392 -3.06 -28.52 15.82
C LEU A 392 -3.75 -29.69 16.52
N LEU A 393 -4.47 -29.45 17.63
CA LEU A 393 -5.21 -30.50 18.35
C LEU A 393 -6.21 -31.24 17.46
N LYS A 394 -6.93 -30.52 16.58
CA LYS A 394 -7.87 -31.11 15.62
C LYS A 394 -7.18 -32.02 14.59
N SER A 395 -5.90 -31.77 14.30
CA SER A 395 -5.12 -32.57 13.35
C SER A 395 -4.43 -33.79 13.98
N LEU A 396 -4.25 -33.83 15.30
CA LEU A 396 -3.56 -34.93 15.98
C LEU A 396 -4.16 -36.33 15.67
N PRO A 397 -5.49 -36.53 15.56
CA PRO A 397 -6.04 -37.83 15.15
C PRO A 397 -5.58 -38.29 13.77
N SER A 398 -5.49 -37.38 12.80
CA SER A 398 -4.96 -37.71 11.46
C SER A 398 -3.46 -38.01 11.46
N LEU A 399 -2.75 -37.57 12.50
CA LEU A 399 -1.33 -37.86 12.71
C LEU A 399 -1.12 -39.16 13.52
N GLY A 400 -2.18 -39.89 13.85
CA GLY A 400 -2.13 -41.19 14.51
C GLY A 400 -2.23 -41.15 16.04
N TYR A 401 -2.50 -39.99 16.65
CA TYR A 401 -2.76 -39.91 18.09
C TYR A 401 -4.18 -40.35 18.42
N SER A 402 -4.31 -41.22 19.41
CA SER A 402 -5.60 -41.56 20.00
C SER A 402 -6.15 -40.41 20.85
N GLU A 403 -7.48 -40.35 21.03
CA GLU A 403 -8.09 -39.38 21.96
C GLU A 403 -7.52 -39.50 23.37
N GLU A 404 -7.20 -40.71 23.82
CA GLU A 404 -6.59 -40.95 25.13
C GLU A 404 -5.20 -40.32 25.23
N GLU A 405 -4.34 -40.49 24.21
CA GLU A 405 -3.01 -39.86 24.18
C GLU A 405 -3.10 -38.33 24.16
N ILE A 406 -4.06 -37.78 23.41
CA ILE A 406 -4.31 -36.33 23.37
C ILE A 406 -4.75 -35.85 24.76
N HIS A 407 -5.70 -36.52 25.41
CA HIS A 407 -6.14 -36.18 26.76
C HIS A 407 -5.02 -36.29 27.80
N GLN A 408 -4.20 -37.34 27.74
CA GLN A 408 -3.05 -37.51 28.63
C GLN A 408 -1.96 -36.44 28.42
N ALA A 409 -1.80 -35.95 27.19
CA ALA A 409 -0.82 -34.93 26.85
C ALA A 409 -1.29 -33.50 27.19
N VAL A 410 -2.57 -33.21 27.02
CA VAL A 410 -3.16 -31.87 27.28
C VAL A 410 -3.49 -31.66 28.76
N GLY A 411 -3.65 -32.75 29.53
CA GLY A 411 -4.15 -32.69 30.90
C GLY A 411 -5.67 -32.47 30.96
N PRO A 412 -6.27 -32.57 32.16
CA PRO A 412 -7.70 -32.40 32.36
C PRO A 412 -8.20 -30.99 32.00
#